data_AF-A0A560W7J2-F1
#
_entry.id   AF-A0A560W7J2-F1
#
_cell.length_a   1.000
_cell.length_b   1.000
_cell.length_c   1.000
_cell.angle_alpha   90.00
_cell.angle_beta   90.00
_cell.angle_gamma   90.00
#
_symmetry.space_group_name_H-M   'P 1'
#
loop_
_entity.id
_entity.type
_entity.pdbx_description
1 polymer ?
#
loop_
_entity_poly.entity_id
_entity_poly.type
_entity_poly.pdbx_seq_one_letter_code
_entity_poly.pdbx_strand_id
1 'polypeptide(L)'
;MNTCVSGARRRRGAVTVLAAAALLALAGCDGGDLISYDLPSKPARYTFEAQTDTVRTVWEYTSAKATKDDAPELSPCIGDVVGSNMAPCRPEPLIFLRYDFGLDLDNTVRAGRKHQVTVVAYYQERLTTPPKVTSLTAESSFDGGRTWHPAVTKSGGRNTYTTTIDNPRRDLAAKGVGLRISAADSQGNTVTQTIPVAYTLR
;
A
#
# COMPACT_ATOMS: atom_id res chain seq x y z
N MET A 1 56.89 51.62 -0.33
CA MET A 1 56.87 50.64 0.76
C MET A 1 57.06 49.24 0.18
N ASN A 2 58.21 48.65 0.50
CA ASN A 2 58.67 47.24 0.53
C ASN A 2 57.90 46.18 -0.29
N THR A 3 58.40 45.63 -1.41
CA THR A 3 59.54 44.69 -1.67
C THR A 3 59.32 43.20 -1.37
N CYS A 4 59.32 42.42 -2.46
CA CYS A 4 59.87 41.07 -2.75
C CYS A 4 59.38 39.85 -1.93
N VAL A 5 59.19 38.64 -2.50
CA VAL A 5 60.13 37.85 -3.33
C VAL A 5 59.41 36.93 -4.33
N SER A 6 60.10 36.62 -5.45
CA SER A 6 59.75 35.72 -6.57
C SER A 6 60.55 34.42 -6.54
N GLY A 7 60.06 33.36 -7.20
CA GLY A 7 60.84 32.17 -7.61
C GLY A 7 59.95 31.03 -8.12
N ALA A 8 59.50 31.02 -9.38
CA ALA A 8 60.14 30.53 -10.59
C ALA A 8 60.09 29.00 -10.82
N ARG A 9 59.26 28.56 -11.79
CA ARG A 9 59.76 27.85 -12.99
C ARG A 9 58.70 27.73 -14.09
N ARG A 10 59.12 28.17 -15.28
CA ARG A 10 58.48 28.01 -16.60
C ARG A 10 58.39 26.53 -16.99
N ARG A 11 57.37 26.17 -17.77
CA ARG A 11 57.57 25.61 -19.12
C ARG A 11 56.29 25.74 -19.95
N ARG A 12 56.43 26.45 -21.08
CA ARG A 12 55.50 26.41 -22.21
C ARG A 12 55.57 25.01 -22.85
N GLY A 13 54.43 24.50 -23.28
CA GLY A 13 54.34 23.31 -24.10
C GLY A 13 52.89 23.14 -24.57
N ALA A 14 52.57 23.71 -25.73
CA ALA A 14 51.36 23.35 -26.44
C ALA A 14 51.53 21.92 -26.97
N VAL A 15 50.64 21.01 -26.55
CA VAL A 15 50.42 19.74 -27.23
C VAL A 15 48.90 19.52 -27.26
N THR A 16 48.33 19.66 -28.45
CA THR A 16 47.00 19.19 -28.80
C THR A 16 46.98 17.66 -28.74
N VAL A 17 46.13 17.06 -27.90
CA VAL A 17 45.76 15.64 -27.98
C VAL A 17 44.26 15.50 -27.69
N LEU A 18 43.56 15.12 -28.76
CA LEU A 18 42.41 14.22 -28.87
C LEU A 18 41.29 14.23 -27.80
N ALA A 19 40.10 14.53 -28.32
CA ALA A 19 38.78 13.99 -28.00
C ALA A 19 38.67 12.97 -26.85
N ALA A 20 37.87 13.34 -25.84
CA ALA A 20 36.87 12.45 -25.26
C ALA A 20 35.73 13.32 -24.72
N ALA A 21 34.68 13.50 -25.53
CA ALA A 21 33.39 13.89 -24.99
C ALA A 21 32.89 12.71 -24.17
N ALA A 22 33.20 12.70 -22.87
CA ALA A 22 32.55 11.81 -21.93
C ALA A 22 31.12 12.31 -21.75
N LEU A 23 30.21 11.81 -22.59
CA LEU A 23 28.80 11.73 -22.28
C LEU A 23 28.66 10.88 -21.01
N LEU A 24 28.74 11.50 -19.83
CA LEU A 24 28.10 10.95 -18.65
C LEU A 24 26.58 11.12 -18.85
N ALA A 25 25.99 10.21 -19.63
CA ALA A 25 24.60 9.84 -19.44
C ALA A 25 24.53 9.02 -18.15
N LEU A 26 24.69 9.70 -17.01
CA LEU A 26 24.13 9.18 -15.78
C LEU A 26 22.62 9.37 -15.92
N ALA A 27 21.94 8.30 -16.32
CA ALA A 27 20.56 8.06 -15.93
C ALA A 27 20.52 8.02 -14.39
N GLY A 28 20.56 9.21 -13.79
CA GLY A 28 20.57 9.42 -12.36
C GLY A 28 19.16 9.72 -11.90
N CYS A 29 18.62 8.76 -11.15
CA CYS A 29 17.57 8.95 -10.16
C CYS A 29 16.18 9.39 -10.67
N ASP A 30 15.45 8.47 -11.30
CA ASP A 30 14.03 8.28 -10.94
C ASP A 30 13.94 7.31 -9.74
N GLY A 31 14.79 7.52 -8.74
CA GLY A 31 14.58 6.93 -7.43
C GLY A 31 13.37 7.63 -6.86
N GLY A 32 12.20 7.00 -6.95
CA GLY A 32 10.96 7.57 -6.44
C GLY A 32 11.18 8.13 -5.04
N ASP A 33 10.82 9.41 -4.85
CA ASP A 33 10.94 10.07 -3.56
C ASP A 33 10.34 9.16 -2.49
N LEU A 34 11.19 8.68 -1.59
CA LEU A 34 10.74 7.95 -0.42
C LEU A 34 10.07 8.97 0.49
N ILE A 35 8.74 9.04 0.40
CA ILE A 35 7.98 9.92 1.25
C ILE A 35 8.01 9.34 2.68
N SER A 36 8.86 9.91 3.52
CA SER A 36 8.91 9.64 4.96
C SER A 36 8.27 10.78 5.75
N TYR A 37 7.52 10.45 6.80
CA TYR A 37 6.93 11.42 7.71
C TYR A 37 7.42 11.17 9.14
N ASP A 38 7.78 12.23 9.84
CA ASP A 38 8.08 12.16 11.27
C ASP A 38 6.78 12.07 12.07
N LEU A 39 6.56 10.93 12.72
CA LEU A 39 5.43 10.72 13.62
C LEU A 39 5.81 11.11 15.06
N PRO A 40 4.88 11.69 15.84
CA PRO A 40 5.08 11.92 17.27
C PRO A 40 5.53 10.66 18.01
N SER A 41 6.44 10.82 18.98
CA SER A 41 6.98 9.70 19.76
C SER A 41 5.97 9.05 20.72
N LYS A 42 4.89 9.76 21.05
CA LYS A 42 3.80 9.28 21.91
C LYS A 42 2.80 8.45 21.08
N PRO A 43 2.11 7.47 21.71
CA PRO A 43 1.00 6.79 21.07
C PRO A 43 -0.05 7.79 20.56
N ALA A 44 -0.48 7.62 19.31
CA ALA A 44 -1.54 8.40 18.72
C ALA A 44 -2.35 7.56 17.73
N ARG A 45 -3.55 8.03 17.41
CA ARG A 45 -4.41 7.43 16.38
C ARG A 45 -4.17 8.14 15.06
N TYR A 46 -3.92 7.36 14.02
CA TYR A 46 -3.59 7.83 12.69
C TYR A 46 -4.64 7.36 11.70
N THR A 47 -4.85 8.18 10.66
CA THR A 47 -5.56 7.78 9.45
C THR A 47 -4.54 7.73 8.34
N PHE A 48 -4.43 6.57 7.68
CA PHE A 48 -3.66 6.44 6.46
C PHE A 48 -4.61 6.16 5.30
N GLU A 49 -4.49 6.95 4.25
CA GLU A 49 -5.30 6.80 3.04
C GLU A 49 -4.38 6.56 1.85
N ALA A 50 -4.69 5.50 1.09
CA ALA A 50 -4.03 5.21 -0.17
C ALA A 50 -5.07 5.08 -1.28
N GLN A 51 -4.73 5.61 -2.44
CA GLN A 51 -5.50 5.44 -3.66
C GLN A 51 -4.62 4.83 -4.75
N THR A 52 -5.07 3.73 -5.32
CA THR A 52 -4.44 3.10 -6.49
C THR A 52 -5.51 2.99 -7.57
N ASP A 53 -5.30 3.70 -8.66
CA ASP A 53 -6.32 3.95 -9.69
C ASP A 53 -7.63 4.50 -9.07
N THR A 54 -8.69 3.69 -9.11
CA THR A 54 -10.01 4.02 -8.55
C THR A 54 -10.26 3.34 -7.21
N VAL A 55 -9.36 2.47 -6.75
CA VAL A 55 -9.48 1.78 -5.47
C VAL A 55 -8.96 2.68 -4.35
N ARG A 56 -9.82 2.94 -3.36
CA ARG A 56 -9.50 3.73 -2.18
C ARG A 56 -9.42 2.82 -0.97
N THR A 57 -8.34 2.90 -0.20
CA THR A 57 -8.20 2.19 1.07
C THR A 57 -7.88 3.17 2.18
N VAL A 58 -8.67 3.12 3.25
CA VAL A 58 -8.50 3.96 4.44
C VAL A 58 -8.27 3.05 5.64
N TRP A 59 -7.17 3.27 6.34
CA TRP A 59 -6.85 2.65 7.61
C TRP A 59 -7.01 3.65 8.73
N GLU A 60 -7.57 3.22 9.86
CA GLU A 60 -7.42 3.91 11.14
C GLU A 60 -6.71 2.99 12.11
N TYR A 61 -5.62 3.45 12.71
CA TYR A 61 -4.80 2.61 13.55
C TYR A 61 -4.10 3.40 14.65
N THR A 62 -3.71 2.71 15.71
CA THR A 62 -2.86 3.29 16.75
C THR A 62 -1.41 2.93 16.46
N SER A 63 -0.54 3.93 16.36
CA SER A 63 0.90 3.74 16.30
C SER A 63 1.59 4.43 17.48
N ALA A 64 2.74 3.91 17.83
CA ALA A 64 3.62 4.42 18.86
C ALA A 64 5.06 4.05 18.48
N LYS A 65 6.03 4.84 18.96
CA LYS A 65 7.45 4.57 18.74
C LYS A 65 7.79 3.09 18.99
N ALA A 66 8.47 2.46 18.05
CA ALA A 66 8.97 1.12 18.22
C ALA A 66 10.07 1.09 19.29
N THR A 67 9.98 0.10 20.17
CA THR A 67 10.94 -0.11 21.28
C THR A 67 11.87 -1.29 21.01
N LYS A 68 11.56 -2.08 20.00
CA LYS A 68 12.31 -3.26 19.54
C LYS A 68 12.17 -3.36 18.03
N ASP A 69 13.21 -3.87 17.39
CA ASP A 69 13.18 -4.23 15.99
C ASP A 69 12.31 -5.46 15.78
N ASP A 70 11.42 -5.36 14.80
CA ASP A 70 10.51 -6.41 14.36
C ASP A 70 10.32 -6.37 12.83
N ALA A 71 11.24 -5.70 12.12
CA ALA A 71 11.23 -5.63 10.67
C ALA A 71 11.67 -6.97 10.06
N PRO A 72 10.96 -7.50 9.05
CA PRO A 72 11.37 -8.71 8.35
C PRO A 72 12.62 -8.47 7.49
N GLU A 73 13.55 -9.45 7.46
CA GLU A 73 14.80 -9.37 6.67
C GLU A 73 14.56 -9.13 5.18
N LEU A 74 13.47 -9.69 4.62
CA LEU A 74 13.09 -9.55 3.21
C LEU A 74 12.25 -8.31 2.91
N SER A 75 11.81 -7.58 3.93
CA SER A 75 11.10 -6.29 3.79
C SER A 75 11.59 -5.35 4.90
N PRO A 76 12.89 -4.98 4.88
CA PRO A 76 13.50 -4.16 5.91
C PRO A 76 12.85 -2.78 5.97
N CYS A 77 12.98 -2.12 7.12
CA CYS A 77 12.58 -0.73 7.20
C CYS A 77 13.46 0.11 6.28
N ILE A 78 12.82 0.98 5.51
CA ILE A 78 13.52 1.72 4.47
C ILE A 78 14.65 2.59 5.04
N GLY A 79 14.49 3.08 6.28
CA GLY A 79 15.53 3.82 7.00
C GLY A 79 16.83 3.04 7.21
N ASP A 80 16.73 1.72 7.42
CA ASP A 80 17.89 0.83 7.55
C ASP A 80 18.57 0.66 6.18
N VAL A 81 17.78 0.48 5.12
CA VAL A 81 18.27 0.27 3.74
C VAL A 81 19.02 1.50 3.23
N VAL A 82 18.50 2.71 3.49
CA VAL A 82 19.09 3.96 3.00
C VAL A 82 20.03 4.62 4.02
N GLY A 83 20.26 3.98 5.18
CA GLY A 83 21.18 4.46 6.22
C GLY A 83 20.76 5.78 6.88
N SER A 84 19.48 6.15 6.82
CA SER A 84 18.98 7.44 7.31
C SER A 84 18.46 7.40 8.75
N ASN A 85 18.12 6.21 9.28
CA ASN A 85 17.62 6.03 10.64
C ASN A 85 17.87 4.60 11.12
N MET A 86 18.54 4.44 12.26
CA MET A 86 18.84 3.14 12.90
C MET A 86 18.06 2.93 14.22
N ALA A 87 17.00 3.72 14.42
CA ALA A 87 16.11 3.50 15.56
C ALA A 87 15.32 2.20 15.38
N PRO A 88 14.87 1.57 16.48
CA PRO A 88 14.06 0.37 16.38
C PRO A 88 12.86 0.57 15.45
N CYS A 89 12.56 -0.43 14.62
CA CYS A 89 11.51 -0.35 13.61
C CYS A 89 10.63 -1.61 13.56
N ARG A 90 9.34 -1.44 13.25
CA ARG A 90 8.39 -2.55 13.04
C ARG A 90 7.32 -2.18 12.01
N PRO A 91 6.66 -3.17 11.40
CA PRO A 91 5.42 -2.97 10.65
C PRO A 91 4.35 -2.23 11.48
N GLU A 92 3.60 -1.35 10.83
CA GLU A 92 2.41 -0.76 11.44
C GLU A 92 1.27 -1.79 11.50
N PRO A 93 0.36 -1.72 12.50
CA PRO A 93 -0.74 -2.67 12.67
C PRO A 93 -1.89 -2.39 11.67
N LEU A 94 -1.56 -2.25 10.39
CA LEU A 94 -2.50 -2.08 9.30
C LEU A 94 -3.11 -3.43 8.93
N ILE A 95 -4.44 -3.49 8.91
CA ILE A 95 -5.17 -4.67 8.42
C ILE A 95 -5.15 -4.62 6.88
N PHE A 96 -4.54 -5.61 6.24
CA PHE A 96 -4.57 -5.79 4.80
C PHE A 96 -5.66 -6.78 4.40
N LEU A 97 -6.23 -6.59 3.21
CA LEU A 97 -7.28 -7.43 2.67
C LEU A 97 -6.78 -8.15 1.40
N ARG A 98 -6.96 -9.46 1.35
CA ARG A 98 -6.70 -10.29 0.18
C ARG A 98 -8.00 -10.91 -0.30
N TYR A 99 -8.20 -10.94 -1.61
CA TYR A 99 -9.43 -11.42 -2.23
C TYR A 99 -9.17 -12.66 -3.07
N ASP A 100 -10.11 -13.59 -3.00
CA ASP A 100 -10.38 -14.54 -4.05
C ASP A 100 -11.82 -14.31 -4.51
N PHE A 101 -11.94 -13.70 -5.70
CA PHE A 101 -13.22 -13.35 -6.28
C PHE A 101 -13.88 -14.51 -7.03
N GLY A 102 -13.19 -15.61 -7.32
CA GLY A 102 -13.76 -16.73 -8.09
C GLY A 102 -14.40 -16.32 -9.43
N LEU A 103 -13.75 -15.41 -10.18
CA LEU A 103 -14.27 -14.88 -11.45
C LEU A 103 -13.93 -15.81 -12.63
N ASP A 104 -14.70 -15.69 -13.71
CA ASP A 104 -14.30 -16.22 -15.02
C ASP A 104 -13.08 -15.43 -15.56
N LEU A 105 -12.38 -15.98 -16.56
CA LEU A 105 -11.14 -15.40 -17.11
C LEU A 105 -11.30 -13.99 -17.72
N ASP A 106 -12.53 -13.60 -18.05
CA ASP A 106 -12.90 -12.28 -18.56
C ASP A 106 -13.32 -11.30 -17.44
N ASN A 107 -13.07 -11.65 -16.16
CA ASN A 107 -13.46 -10.90 -14.97
C ASN A 107 -14.99 -10.72 -14.85
N THR A 108 -15.74 -11.75 -15.24
CA THR A 108 -17.20 -11.75 -15.14
C THR A 108 -17.76 -12.78 -14.16
N VAL A 109 -19.01 -12.55 -13.77
CA VAL A 109 -19.88 -13.47 -13.03
C VAL A 109 -21.26 -13.49 -13.68
N ARG A 110 -21.97 -14.60 -13.59
CA ARG A 110 -23.34 -14.72 -14.10
C ARG A 110 -24.30 -13.74 -13.39
N ALA A 111 -25.05 -12.96 -14.18
CA ALA A 111 -26.09 -12.08 -13.68
C ALA A 111 -27.27 -12.86 -13.05
N GLY A 112 -27.99 -12.20 -12.13
CA GLY A 112 -29.19 -12.75 -11.50
C GLY A 112 -28.94 -13.94 -10.58
N ARG A 113 -27.71 -14.11 -10.09
CA ARG A 113 -27.29 -15.23 -9.25
C ARG A 113 -26.47 -14.76 -8.07
N LYS A 114 -26.52 -15.54 -6.99
CA LYS A 114 -25.60 -15.39 -5.86
C LYS A 114 -24.18 -15.72 -6.30
N HIS A 115 -23.24 -14.92 -5.84
CA HIS A 115 -21.82 -15.14 -6.04
C HIS A 115 -21.06 -15.01 -4.72
N GLN A 116 -20.03 -15.83 -4.53
CA GLN A 116 -19.23 -15.82 -3.30
C GLN A 116 -17.86 -15.23 -3.57
N VAL A 117 -17.46 -14.32 -2.69
CA VAL A 117 -16.11 -13.74 -2.64
C VAL A 117 -15.49 -14.14 -1.32
N THR A 118 -14.29 -14.70 -1.36
CA THR A 118 -13.50 -14.98 -0.16
C THR A 118 -12.59 -13.80 0.13
N VAL A 119 -12.61 -13.33 1.38
CA VAL A 119 -11.74 -12.26 1.86
C VAL A 119 -10.91 -12.78 3.01
N VAL A 120 -9.60 -12.54 2.96
CA VAL A 120 -8.67 -12.84 4.05
C VAL A 120 -8.12 -11.53 4.59
N ALA A 121 -8.35 -11.29 5.89
CA ALA A 121 -7.72 -10.18 6.60
C ALA A 121 -6.38 -10.64 7.20
N TYR A 122 -5.31 -9.90 6.95
CA TYR A 122 -3.96 -10.25 7.38
C TYR A 122 -3.16 -8.99 7.74
N TYR A 123 -2.02 -9.19 8.41
CA TYR A 123 -1.06 -8.12 8.69
C TYR A 123 0.21 -8.39 7.87
N GLN A 124 1.06 -7.36 7.71
CA GLN A 124 2.41 -7.56 7.21
C GLN A 124 3.10 -8.69 8.00
N GLU A 125 3.89 -9.49 7.27
CA GLU A 125 4.59 -10.62 7.87
C GLU A 125 5.44 -10.16 9.06
N ARG A 126 5.50 -11.01 10.09
CA ARG A 126 6.33 -10.82 11.30
C ARG A 126 5.97 -9.63 12.19
N LEU A 127 4.75 -9.07 12.10
CA LEU A 127 4.20 -8.37 13.27
C LEU A 127 4.10 -9.38 14.43
N THR A 128 5.04 -9.36 15.39
CA THR A 128 5.30 -10.48 16.32
C THR A 128 4.10 -10.81 17.23
N THR A 129 3.14 -9.88 17.37
CA THR A 129 1.84 -10.14 18.01
C THR A 129 0.77 -9.32 17.29
N PRO A 130 0.21 -9.80 16.16
CA PRO A 130 -0.80 -9.05 15.46
C PRO A 130 -2.10 -9.02 16.29
N PRO A 131 -2.82 -7.89 16.32
CA PRO A 131 -4.17 -7.86 16.90
C PRO A 131 -5.06 -8.91 16.23
N LYS A 132 -6.04 -9.42 16.96
CA LYS A 132 -7.00 -10.37 16.40
C LYS A 132 -8.03 -9.61 15.57
N VAL A 133 -8.19 -9.94 14.30
CA VAL A 133 -9.32 -9.45 13.50
C VAL A 133 -10.62 -9.98 14.11
N THR A 134 -11.52 -9.08 14.49
CA THR A 134 -12.75 -9.40 15.21
C THR A 134 -13.97 -9.38 14.30
N SER A 135 -13.95 -8.58 13.24
CA SER A 135 -15.05 -8.47 12.29
C SER A 135 -14.59 -8.14 10.88
N LEU A 136 -15.39 -8.56 9.90
CA LEU A 136 -15.32 -8.13 8.52
C LEU A 136 -16.74 -8.02 7.98
N THR A 137 -17.05 -6.90 7.36
CA THR A 137 -18.32 -6.63 6.69
C THR A 137 -18.06 -6.27 5.24
N ALA A 138 -19.04 -6.57 4.39
CA ALA A 138 -18.97 -6.24 2.99
C ALA A 138 -20.28 -5.61 2.53
N GLU A 139 -20.16 -4.70 1.59
CA GLU A 139 -21.26 -4.07 0.90
C GLU A 139 -21.02 -4.15 -0.61
N SER A 140 -22.11 -4.19 -1.37
CA SER A 140 -22.09 -4.22 -2.83
C SER A 140 -22.80 -3.00 -3.40
N SER A 141 -22.30 -2.53 -4.53
CA SER A 141 -22.93 -1.48 -5.31
C SER A 141 -23.16 -1.96 -6.74
N PHE A 142 -24.32 -1.64 -7.30
CA PHE A 142 -24.68 -1.97 -8.67
C PHE A 142 -24.86 -0.72 -9.54
N ASP A 143 -24.74 0.47 -8.95
CA ASP A 143 -25.10 1.73 -9.58
C ASP A 143 -23.90 2.67 -9.77
N GLY A 144 -22.69 2.10 -9.78
CA GLY A 144 -21.42 2.81 -9.91
C GLY A 144 -20.92 3.42 -8.60
N GLY A 145 -21.23 2.82 -7.45
CA GLY A 145 -20.76 3.27 -6.14
C GLY A 145 -21.59 4.38 -5.50
N ARG A 146 -22.78 4.70 -6.05
CA ARG A 146 -23.66 5.74 -5.51
C ARG A 146 -24.43 5.23 -4.29
N THR A 147 -24.88 3.98 -4.35
CA THR A 147 -25.52 3.29 -3.22
C THR A 147 -24.76 2.02 -2.88
N TRP A 148 -24.75 1.68 -1.59
CA TRP A 148 -24.05 0.53 -1.03
C TRP A 148 -25.05 -0.30 -0.22
N HIS A 149 -25.14 -1.58 -0.54
CA HIS A 149 -26.06 -2.52 0.08
C HIS A 149 -25.30 -3.59 0.86
N PRO A 150 -25.67 -3.89 2.12
CA PRO A 150 -25.03 -4.93 2.90
C PRO A 150 -25.03 -6.27 2.16
N ALA A 151 -23.88 -6.94 2.14
CA ALA A 151 -23.71 -8.29 1.65
C ALA A 151 -23.53 -9.26 2.83
N VAL A 152 -24.18 -10.42 2.76
CA VAL A 152 -24.10 -11.42 3.83
C VAL A 152 -22.66 -11.93 3.92
N THR A 153 -22.00 -11.64 5.05
CA THR A 153 -20.61 -12.01 5.30
C THR A 153 -20.52 -12.95 6.48
N LYS A 154 -19.83 -14.09 6.29
CA LYS A 154 -19.67 -15.14 7.30
C LYS A 154 -18.20 -15.39 7.57
N SER A 155 -17.82 -15.57 8.83
CA SER A 155 -16.47 -15.99 9.17
C SER A 155 -16.29 -17.49 8.91
N GLY A 156 -15.21 -17.86 8.23
CA GLY A 156 -14.73 -19.23 8.03
C GLY A 156 -13.63 -19.63 9.02
N GLY A 157 -13.29 -18.78 9.98
CA GLY A 157 -12.12 -18.93 10.86
C GLY A 157 -10.81 -18.51 10.19
N ARG A 158 -9.72 -18.42 10.98
CA ARG A 158 -8.37 -18.00 10.52
C ARG A 158 -8.36 -16.70 9.70
N ASN A 159 -9.13 -15.69 10.15
CA ASN A 159 -9.32 -14.40 9.46
C ASN A 159 -9.82 -14.52 8.01
N THR A 160 -10.40 -15.66 7.63
CA THR A 160 -11.07 -15.87 6.35
C THR A 160 -12.55 -15.62 6.50
N TYR A 161 -13.12 -14.92 5.53
CA TYR A 161 -14.53 -14.56 5.47
C TYR A 161 -15.07 -14.87 4.07
N THR A 162 -16.31 -15.31 4.00
CA THR A 162 -17.04 -15.48 2.73
C THR A 162 -18.16 -14.48 2.68
N THR A 163 -18.13 -13.61 1.69
CA THR A 163 -19.18 -12.64 1.38
C THR A 163 -20.02 -13.17 0.22
N THR A 164 -21.35 -13.19 0.39
CA THR A 164 -22.29 -13.54 -0.67
C THR A 164 -22.91 -12.28 -1.27
N ILE A 165 -22.71 -12.09 -2.57
CA ILE A 165 -23.28 -10.98 -3.35
C ILE A 165 -24.49 -11.48 -4.13
N ASP A 166 -25.64 -10.86 -3.93
CA ASP A 166 -26.86 -11.11 -4.69
C ASP A 166 -26.83 -10.29 -5.98
N ASN A 167 -26.22 -10.83 -7.04
CA ASN A 167 -26.07 -10.07 -8.28
C ASN A 167 -27.41 -9.85 -8.97
N PRO A 168 -27.72 -8.61 -9.38
CA PRO A 168 -28.93 -8.31 -10.12
C PRO A 168 -28.82 -8.79 -11.57
N ARG A 169 -29.86 -8.53 -12.36
CA ARG A 169 -29.75 -8.66 -13.82
C ARG A 169 -28.71 -7.69 -14.38
N ARG A 170 -28.12 -8.03 -15.53
CA ARG A 170 -27.01 -7.28 -16.14
C ARG A 170 -27.34 -5.81 -16.42
N ASP A 171 -28.58 -5.50 -16.82
CA ASP A 171 -29.05 -4.14 -17.09
C ASP A 171 -28.97 -3.21 -15.86
N LEU A 172 -29.17 -3.77 -14.65
CA LEU A 172 -29.15 -3.03 -13.40
C LEU A 172 -27.73 -2.76 -12.87
N ALA A 173 -26.71 -3.44 -13.41
CA ALA A 173 -25.31 -3.27 -13.05
C ALA A 173 -24.43 -3.06 -14.30
N ALA A 174 -24.89 -2.21 -15.23
CA ALA A 174 -24.21 -1.98 -16.50
C ALA A 174 -22.76 -1.45 -16.36
N LYS A 175 -22.43 -0.82 -15.22
CA LYS A 175 -21.08 -0.31 -14.89
C LYS A 175 -20.23 -1.33 -14.11
N GLY A 176 -20.74 -2.53 -13.88
CA GLY A 176 -20.13 -3.55 -13.03
C GLY A 176 -20.62 -3.49 -11.58
N VAL A 177 -20.10 -4.43 -10.79
CA VAL A 177 -20.38 -4.57 -9.36
C VAL A 177 -19.23 -3.94 -8.58
N GLY A 178 -19.53 -2.95 -7.76
CA GLY A 178 -18.60 -2.39 -6.78
C GLY A 178 -18.65 -3.13 -5.45
N LEU A 179 -17.53 -3.14 -4.73
CA LEU A 179 -17.44 -3.73 -3.39
C LEU A 179 -16.81 -2.75 -2.41
N ARG A 180 -17.36 -2.68 -1.19
CA ARG A 180 -16.78 -1.96 -0.07
C ARG A 180 -16.62 -2.93 1.08
N ILE A 181 -15.39 -3.10 1.54
CA ILE A 181 -15.01 -4.10 2.53
C ILE A 181 -14.40 -3.39 3.72
N SER A 182 -14.95 -3.65 4.90
CA SER A 182 -14.46 -3.07 6.15
C SER A 182 -14.11 -4.17 7.14
N ALA A 183 -12.99 -4.03 7.84
CA ALA A 183 -12.59 -4.95 8.89
C ALA A 183 -12.11 -4.17 10.13
N ALA A 184 -12.25 -4.80 11.30
CA ALA A 184 -11.79 -4.25 12.57
C ALA A 184 -11.07 -5.33 13.40
N ASP A 185 -10.18 -4.90 14.27
CA ASP A 185 -9.43 -5.78 15.16
C ASP A 185 -9.68 -5.55 16.65
N SER A 186 -9.05 -6.36 17.48
CA SER A 186 -9.19 -6.34 18.94
C SER A 186 -8.55 -5.12 19.62
N GLN A 187 -7.79 -4.32 18.89
CA GLN A 187 -7.20 -3.06 19.38
C GLN A 187 -7.92 -1.83 18.82
N GLY A 188 -9.01 -2.03 18.07
CA GLY A 188 -9.81 -0.97 17.49
C GLY A 188 -9.19 -0.34 16.24
N ASN A 189 -8.20 -0.99 15.62
CA ASN A 189 -7.75 -0.59 14.29
C ASN A 189 -8.77 -1.06 13.26
N THR A 190 -8.90 -0.30 12.17
CA THR A 190 -9.85 -0.55 11.10
C THR A 190 -9.19 -0.41 9.73
N VAL A 191 -9.77 -1.09 8.74
CA VAL A 191 -9.54 -0.83 7.32
C VAL A 191 -10.89 -0.75 6.63
N THR A 192 -11.04 0.18 5.69
CA THR A 192 -12.13 0.21 4.72
C THR A 192 -11.54 0.36 3.32
N GLN A 193 -11.78 -0.63 2.47
CA GLN A 193 -11.41 -0.59 1.07
C GLN A 193 -12.66 -0.48 0.19
N THR A 194 -12.66 0.50 -0.71
CA THR A 194 -13.71 0.72 -1.70
C THR A 194 -13.16 0.43 -3.08
N ILE A 195 -13.76 -0.55 -3.75
CA ILE A 195 -13.45 -1.01 -5.11
C ILE A 195 -14.65 -0.65 -5.99
N PRO A 196 -14.60 0.45 -6.77
CA PRO A 196 -15.77 0.92 -7.52
C PRO A 196 -16.28 -0.08 -8.56
N VAL A 197 -15.37 -0.86 -9.17
CA VAL A 197 -15.67 -1.94 -10.11
C VAL A 197 -14.80 -3.14 -9.76
N ALA A 198 -15.36 -4.11 -9.03
CA ALA A 198 -14.67 -5.35 -8.66
C ALA A 198 -14.76 -6.41 -9.76
N TYR A 199 -15.92 -6.51 -10.44
CA TYR A 199 -16.15 -7.40 -11.58
C TYR A 199 -17.38 -6.96 -12.37
N THR A 200 -17.62 -7.58 -13.53
CA THR A 200 -18.79 -7.28 -14.37
C THR A 200 -19.75 -8.47 -14.48
N LEU A 201 -20.98 -8.22 -14.96
CA LEU A 201 -22.02 -9.25 -15.09
C LEU A 201 -22.22 -9.67 -16.55
N ARG A 202 -22.37 -10.99 -16.76
CA ARG A 202 -22.73 -11.60 -18.04
C ARG A 202 -24.11 -12.25 -18.03
#